data_AF-A0A2R4BK42-F1
#
_entry.id   AF-A0A2R4BK42-F1
#
_cell.length_a   1.000
_cell.length_b   1.000
_cell.length_c   1.000
_cell.angle_alpha   90.00
_cell.angle_beta   90.00
_cell.angle_gamma   90.00
#
_symmetry.space_group_name_H-M   'P 1'
#
loop_
_entity.id
_entity.type
_entity.pdbx_description
1 polymer ?
#
loop_
_entity_poly.entity_id
_entity_poly.type
_entity_poly.pdbx_seq_one_letter_code
_entity_poly.pdbx_strand_id
1 'polypeptide(L)'
;MAEMTSQDMAGKLLAAGFERSGPSATALSDPIADTPMVVTLDQLRPYDHDPRKKRNPAYEEIKASIRERGLDAAPAITRRPGEDHYIIRNGGNTRLAILRELWSETRDERFFRISCLFRPWPARGEIVALTGHLAENELRGGLTFIERALGVEKAREFYEAESGATLSQSELARRLGADGYPVQQSHISRMADAVRYLLPAIPTVLYGGLGRHQVERLSVMRKACERTWEQYAKAKSLPLDFEGFFQEVLSQFDTQADEFSPQRVQDELIGQMSELLGIDYDVLALDLTESESRHRALVSDPTPSPAQPTLPDPVPLARPPRDASTPAPTVASPVGRPGAVPPRQDNAAGEASSGNPVAASGDLLQGHIVSPAPTTERLQSIQRMVADQLGDALPPDFSANVLQSIPVQAGGLYPISDVWYIDPGLDTPDRLRIHIAQFAREIAAEADLDGCIDDRPDGIGFACRGQAPSPAGRAVLALLACLAGQSLAELGLDNGQLALDLPALLHGQGQSHDATCLSDTAVVKLFRLLRLARRLLDLEASTTASGT
;
A
#
# COMPACT_ATOMS: atom_id res chain seq x y z
N MET A 1 59.08 -34.82 29.43
CA MET A 1 58.14 -33.70 29.67
C MET A 1 57.65 -33.84 31.10
N ALA A 2 58.07 -32.93 32.00
CA ALA A 2 57.64 -32.96 33.39
C ALA A 2 56.24 -32.33 33.49
N GLU A 3 55.29 -33.05 34.10
CA GLU A 3 53.93 -32.58 34.31
C GLU A 3 53.92 -31.39 35.27
N MET A 4 53.48 -30.24 34.77
CA MET A 4 53.41 -29.00 35.53
C MET A 4 52.17 -29.05 36.43
N THR A 5 52.37 -28.93 37.74
CA THR A 5 51.27 -29.11 38.71
C THR A 5 50.38 -27.86 38.79
N SER A 6 49.14 -28.02 39.25
CA SER A 6 48.17 -26.92 39.34
C SER A 6 48.63 -25.76 40.24
N GLN A 7 49.49 -26.04 41.22
CA GLN A 7 50.15 -25.02 42.05
C GLN A 7 51.24 -24.25 41.29
N ASP A 8 51.95 -24.89 40.35
CA ASP A 8 52.91 -24.20 39.46
C ASP A 8 52.22 -23.25 38.48
N MET A 9 51.00 -23.60 38.03
CA MET A 9 50.17 -22.67 37.23
C MET A 9 49.66 -21.49 38.05
N ALA A 10 49.20 -21.73 39.29
CA ALA A 10 48.75 -20.66 40.18
C ALA A 10 49.88 -19.68 40.55
N GLY A 11 51.10 -20.20 40.78
CA GLY A 11 52.29 -19.39 41.04
C GLY A 11 52.70 -18.52 39.84
N LYS A 12 52.53 -19.02 38.61
CA LYS A 12 52.82 -18.25 37.38
C LYS A 12 51.79 -17.18 37.07
N LEU A 13 50.52 -17.36 37.48
CA LEU A 13 49.46 -16.35 37.31
C LEU A 13 49.51 -15.21 38.34
N LEU A 14 50.14 -15.44 39.50
CA LEU A 14 50.32 -14.44 40.56
C LEU A 14 51.65 -13.68 40.48
N ALA A 15 52.50 -13.99 39.50
CA ALA A 15 53.72 -13.23 39.25
C ALA A 15 53.35 -11.82 38.72
N ALA A 16 53.48 -10.83 39.60
CA ALA A 16 53.40 -9.42 39.23
C ALA A 16 54.54 -9.09 38.25
N GLY A 17 54.22 -8.82 36.99
CA GLY A 17 55.19 -8.28 36.03
C GLY A 17 54.99 -8.68 34.57
N PHE A 18 53.83 -8.38 33.98
CA PHE A 18 53.80 -8.10 32.53
C PHE A 18 54.06 -6.60 32.32
N GLU A 19 55.31 -6.18 32.46
CA GLU A 19 55.71 -4.86 31.94
C GLU A 19 55.81 -4.96 30.42
N ARG A 20 54.87 -4.30 29.72
CA ARG A 20 54.92 -4.18 28.26
C ARG A 20 56.12 -3.32 27.86
N SER A 21 57.17 -3.95 27.35
CA SER A 21 58.27 -3.28 26.64
C SER A 21 57.87 -3.01 25.19
N GLY A 22 56.98 -2.04 24.99
CA GLY A 22 56.58 -1.52 23.69
C GLY A 22 56.14 -0.05 23.84
N PRO A 23 56.13 0.76 22.78
CA PRO A 23 55.65 2.13 22.87
C PRO A 23 54.26 2.12 23.50
N SER A 24 54.05 2.93 24.54
CA SER A 24 52.74 3.10 25.17
C SER A 24 51.75 3.47 24.08
N ALA A 25 50.84 2.56 23.73
CA ALA A 25 49.77 2.86 22.80
C ALA A 25 48.96 4.01 23.39
N THR A 26 49.00 5.17 22.73
CA THR A 26 48.31 6.40 23.14
C THR A 26 46.79 6.24 23.19
N ALA A 27 46.26 5.18 22.56
CA ALA A 27 44.86 4.77 22.65
C ALA A 27 44.76 3.25 22.73
N LEU A 28 43.87 2.76 23.61
CA LEU A 28 43.38 1.38 23.54
C LEU A 28 42.69 1.19 22.18
N SER A 29 42.96 0.05 21.52
CA SER A 29 42.26 -0.31 20.29
C SER A 29 40.75 -0.33 20.55
N ASP A 30 39.96 0.12 19.58
CA ASP A 30 38.51 0.09 19.70
C ASP A 30 38.01 -1.34 19.95
N PRO A 31 36.92 -1.50 20.70
CA PRO A 31 36.26 -2.79 20.83
C PRO A 31 35.83 -3.34 19.46
N ILE A 32 35.98 -4.65 19.26
CA ILE A 32 35.60 -5.33 18.00
C ILE A 32 34.12 -5.77 18.03
N ALA A 33 33.46 -5.63 19.17
CA ALA A 33 32.05 -5.98 19.38
C ALA A 33 31.32 -4.87 20.16
N ASP A 34 29.98 -4.93 20.14
CA ASP A 34 29.12 -4.00 20.87
C ASP A 34 29.51 -3.96 22.35
N THR A 35 29.98 -2.79 22.82
CA THR A 35 30.58 -2.63 24.15
C THR A 35 30.01 -1.41 24.87
N PRO A 36 29.33 -1.59 26.01
CA PRO A 36 28.93 -0.48 26.86
C PRO A 36 30.17 0.23 27.41
N MET A 37 30.23 1.56 27.28
CA MET A 37 31.33 2.37 27.81
C MET A 37 30.83 3.74 28.25
N VAL A 38 31.57 4.37 29.17
CA VAL A 38 31.31 5.75 29.57
C VAL A 38 32.27 6.66 28.83
N VAL A 39 31.74 7.60 28.08
CA VAL A 39 32.51 8.60 27.33
C VAL A 39 32.22 9.99 27.87
N THR A 40 33.17 10.89 27.69
CA THR A 40 32.99 12.30 28.04
C THR A 40 32.36 13.07 26.90
N LEU A 41 31.69 14.16 27.23
CA LEU A 41 31.05 15.03 26.24
C LEU A 41 32.05 15.61 25.22
N ASP A 42 33.31 15.81 25.62
CA ASP A 42 34.38 16.31 24.76
C ASP A 42 34.83 15.27 23.72
N GLN A 43 34.67 13.98 24.03
CA GLN A 43 34.96 12.87 23.11
C GLN A 43 33.83 12.64 22.09
N LEU A 44 32.66 13.26 22.28
CA LEU A 44 31.49 13.08 21.40
C LEU A 44 31.33 14.22 20.39
N ARG A 45 31.14 13.85 19.13
CA ARG A 45 30.76 14.76 18.03
C ARG A 45 29.42 14.35 17.41
N PRO A 46 28.62 15.33 16.95
CA PRO A 46 27.44 15.02 16.15
C PRO A 46 27.88 14.40 14.81
N TYR A 47 27.00 13.61 14.20
CA TYR A 47 27.24 13.10 12.85
C TYR A 47 27.14 14.25 11.82
N ASP A 48 28.16 14.39 10.97
CA ASP A 48 28.30 15.51 10.03
C ASP A 48 27.22 15.53 8.94
N HIS A 49 26.68 14.36 8.58
CA HIS A 49 25.70 14.20 7.51
C HIS A 49 24.29 13.96 8.04
N ASP A 50 23.94 14.57 9.18
CA ASP A 50 22.56 14.57 9.67
C ASP A 50 21.64 15.18 8.61
N PRO A 51 20.64 14.43 8.11
CA PRO A 51 19.68 14.96 7.15
C PRO A 51 18.89 16.16 7.70
N ARG A 52 18.76 16.25 9.03
CA ARG A 52 18.00 17.31 9.68
C ARG A 52 18.82 18.57 9.82
N LYS A 53 18.38 19.65 9.17
CA LYS A 53 19.01 20.98 9.27
C LYS A 53 18.28 21.90 10.24
N LYS A 54 16.97 21.74 10.40
CA LYS A 54 16.18 22.54 11.34
C LYS A 54 16.23 22.00 12.76
N ARG A 55 16.16 22.91 13.74
CA ARG A 55 16.05 22.54 15.17
C ARG A 55 14.77 21.73 15.38
N ASN A 56 14.88 20.63 16.13
CA ASN A 56 13.74 19.78 16.45
C ASN A 56 12.67 20.60 17.23
N PRO A 57 11.38 20.61 16.83
CA PRO A 57 10.34 21.32 17.56
C PRO A 57 10.21 20.86 19.03
N ALA A 58 10.42 19.57 19.29
CA ALA A 58 10.35 19.00 20.65
C ALA A 58 11.63 19.25 21.48
N TYR A 59 12.52 20.16 21.06
CA TYR A 59 13.82 20.36 21.72
C TYR A 59 13.68 20.71 23.20
N GLU A 60 12.84 21.68 23.54
CA GLU A 60 12.67 22.15 24.93
C GLU A 60 12.04 21.09 25.82
N GLU A 61 11.09 20.31 25.29
CA GLU A 61 10.48 19.17 25.99
C GLU A 61 11.52 18.08 26.28
N ILE A 62 12.35 17.73 25.29
CA ILE A 62 13.44 16.77 25.46
C ILE A 62 14.46 17.31 26.46
N LYS A 63 14.78 18.61 26.43
CA LYS A 63 15.70 19.26 27.39
C LYS A 63 15.18 19.19 28.81
N ALA A 64 13.89 19.50 29.03
CA ALA A 64 13.25 19.38 30.32
C ALA A 64 13.27 17.93 30.83
N SER A 65 12.92 16.97 29.97
CA SER A 65 12.96 15.54 30.31
C SER A 65 14.35 15.06 30.70
N ILE A 66 15.40 15.45 29.95
CA ILE A 66 16.79 15.05 30.25
C ILE A 66 17.28 15.72 31.54
N ARG A 67 16.86 16.96 31.80
CA ARG A 67 17.19 17.67 33.03
C ARG A 67 16.62 16.96 34.26
N GLU A 68 15.37 16.51 34.20
CA GLU A 68 14.72 15.81 35.33
C GLU A 68 15.21 14.37 35.46
N ARG A 69 15.00 13.55 34.44
CA ARG A 69 15.16 12.08 34.51
C ARG A 69 16.54 11.59 34.07
N GLY A 70 17.31 12.43 33.38
CA GLY A 70 18.58 12.02 32.78
C GLY A 70 18.37 11.38 31.42
N LEU A 71 19.41 10.70 30.92
CA LEU A 71 19.35 10.02 29.64
C LEU A 71 18.79 8.60 29.83
N ASP A 72 17.52 8.38 29.47
CA ASP A 72 16.84 7.08 29.67
C ASP A 72 17.48 5.94 28.86
N ALA A 73 18.00 6.23 27.66
CA ALA A 73 18.57 5.25 26.74
C ALA A 73 19.99 5.64 26.35
N ALA A 74 20.95 4.73 26.56
CA ALA A 74 22.34 4.91 26.16
C ALA A 74 22.42 5.07 24.63
N PRO A 75 23.01 6.17 24.11
CA PRO A 75 23.10 6.38 22.67
C PRO A 75 24.15 5.45 22.09
N ALA A 76 23.87 4.95 20.90
CA ALA A 76 24.85 4.17 20.14
C ALA A 76 25.90 5.13 19.56
N ILE A 77 27.17 4.83 19.79
CA ILE A 77 28.29 5.61 19.28
C ILE A 77 29.19 4.71 18.43
N THR A 78 29.91 5.32 17.50
CA THR A 78 30.91 4.64 16.68
C THR A 78 32.10 5.58 16.44
N ARG A 79 33.20 5.07 15.90
CA ARG A 79 34.39 5.87 15.63
C ARG A 79 34.90 5.57 14.23
N ARG A 80 35.06 6.62 13.41
CA ARG A 80 35.65 6.50 12.07
C ARG A 80 37.10 6.02 12.20
N PRO A 81 37.59 5.17 11.28
CA PRO A 81 38.98 4.71 11.31
C PRO A 81 39.94 5.92 11.22
N GLY A 82 40.79 6.08 12.23
CA GLY A 82 41.78 7.17 12.28
C GLY A 82 41.30 8.47 12.93
N GLU A 83 40.05 8.56 13.38
CA GLU A 83 39.56 9.71 14.17
C GLU A 83 39.71 9.48 15.67
N ASP A 84 39.98 10.55 16.41
CA ASP A 84 40.12 10.51 17.88
C ASP A 84 38.78 10.58 18.63
N HIS A 85 37.72 11.06 17.96
CA HIS A 85 36.42 11.33 18.58
C HIS A 85 35.40 10.26 18.19
N TYR A 86 34.44 10.02 19.08
CA TYR A 86 33.27 9.19 18.80
C TYR A 86 32.15 10.04 18.19
N ILE A 87 31.45 9.47 17.23
CA ILE A 87 30.25 10.04 16.62
C ILE A 87 29.01 9.27 17.03
N ILE A 88 27.87 9.97 17.11
CA ILE A 88 26.57 9.33 17.31
C ILE A 88 26.24 8.50 16.07
N ARG A 89 25.90 7.22 16.28
CA ARG A 89 25.59 6.30 15.17
C ARG A 89 24.16 6.48 14.67
N ASN A 90 23.18 6.51 15.59
CA ASN A 90 21.75 6.66 15.28
C ASN A 90 21.12 7.61 16.31
N GLY A 91 20.26 8.53 15.88
CA GLY A 91 19.20 9.06 16.75
C GLY A 91 19.58 9.89 17.98
N GLY A 92 20.73 10.57 17.98
CA GLY A 92 21.25 11.21 19.20
C GLY A 92 21.81 12.62 19.04
N ASN A 93 21.86 13.22 17.84
CA ASN A 93 22.45 14.54 17.65
C ASN A 93 21.72 15.64 18.45
N THR A 94 20.39 15.64 18.44
CA THR A 94 19.60 16.57 19.26
C THR A 94 19.87 16.37 20.76
N ARG A 95 19.95 15.12 21.22
CA ARG A 95 20.26 14.81 22.63
C ARG A 95 21.67 15.27 23.00
N LEU A 96 22.65 15.09 22.11
CA LEU A 96 24.02 15.55 22.31
C LEU A 96 24.08 17.09 22.42
N ALA A 97 23.34 17.82 21.58
CA ALA A 97 23.24 19.28 21.66
C ALA A 97 22.65 19.72 23.01
N ILE A 98 21.57 19.06 23.44
CA ILE A 98 20.94 19.31 24.75
C ILE A 98 21.91 19.04 25.90
N LEU A 99 22.68 17.95 25.85
CA LEU A 99 23.66 17.62 26.88
C LEU A 99 24.77 18.69 26.99
N ARG A 100 25.24 19.22 25.85
CA ARG A 100 26.17 20.36 25.82
C ARG A 100 25.59 21.61 26.47
N GLU A 101 24.34 21.92 26.15
CA GLU A 101 23.64 23.05 26.73
C GLU A 101 23.45 22.88 28.25
N LEU A 102 22.95 21.72 28.70
CA LEU A 102 22.77 21.43 30.12
C LEU A 102 24.09 21.43 30.90
N TRP A 103 25.16 20.86 30.35
CA TRP A 103 26.50 20.93 30.97
C TRP A 103 27.00 22.37 31.10
N SER A 104 26.76 23.21 30.09
CA SER A 104 27.14 24.62 30.13
C SER A 104 26.37 25.41 31.20
N GLU A 105 25.09 25.08 31.42
CA GLU A 105 24.21 25.72 32.40
C GLU A 105 24.49 25.26 33.84
N THR A 106 24.58 23.94 34.07
CA THR A 106 24.57 23.35 35.42
C THR A 106 25.94 22.91 35.91
N ARG A 107 26.88 22.61 34.99
CA ARG A 107 28.18 21.98 35.31
C ARG A 107 28.05 20.69 36.12
N ASP A 108 26.94 19.98 35.99
CA ASP A 108 26.71 18.69 36.64
C ASP A 108 27.36 17.55 35.85
N GLU A 109 28.18 16.73 36.52
CA GLU A 109 28.94 15.64 35.91
C GLU A 109 28.05 14.62 35.19
N ARG A 110 26.77 14.48 35.58
CA ARG A 110 25.82 13.58 34.91
C ARG A 110 25.58 13.92 33.43
N PHE A 111 25.78 15.18 33.03
CA PHE A 111 25.67 15.62 31.64
C PHE A 111 27.02 15.63 30.91
N PHE A 112 28.12 15.43 31.66
CA PHE A 112 29.47 15.36 31.13
C PHE A 112 29.94 13.93 30.86
N ARG A 113 29.65 12.99 31.78
CA ARG A 113 29.95 11.55 31.63
C ARG A 113 28.71 10.81 31.18
N ILE A 114 28.76 10.26 29.97
CA ILE A 114 27.59 9.69 29.29
C ILE A 114 27.82 8.20 29.08
N SER A 115 26.88 7.38 29.55
CA SER A 115 26.85 5.95 29.26
C SER A 115 26.39 5.73 27.82
N CYS A 116 27.25 5.14 26.99
CA CYS A 116 27.03 4.91 25.57
C CYS A 116 27.24 3.43 25.22
N LEU A 117 26.63 3.00 24.12
CA LEU A 117 26.90 1.69 23.52
C LEU A 117 27.82 1.89 22.32
N PHE A 118 29.09 1.50 22.45
CA PHE A 118 30.01 1.53 21.31
C PHE A 118 29.67 0.41 20.35
N ARG A 119 29.55 0.75 19.06
CA ARG A 119 29.44 -0.21 17.97
C ARG A 119 30.59 -0.02 16.98
N PRO A 120 31.28 -1.10 16.58
CA PRO A 120 32.36 -1.03 15.61
C PRO A 120 31.93 -0.38 14.29
N TRP A 121 32.86 0.35 13.67
CA TRP A 121 32.66 0.95 12.36
C TRP A 121 32.64 -0.13 11.28
N PRO A 122 31.52 -0.31 10.54
CA PRO A 122 31.49 -1.30 9.49
C PRO A 122 32.25 -0.80 8.26
N ALA A 123 32.62 -1.71 7.36
CA ALA A 123 33.34 -1.36 6.12
C ALA A 123 32.61 -0.28 5.29
N ARG A 124 31.26 -0.32 5.28
CA ARG A 124 30.36 0.65 4.63
C ARG A 124 29.77 1.65 5.64
N GLY A 125 30.59 2.13 6.57
CA GLY A 125 30.17 2.91 7.74
C GLY A 125 29.33 4.15 7.45
N GLU A 126 29.74 4.98 6.48
CA GLU A 126 29.00 6.20 6.13
C GLU A 126 27.58 5.89 5.61
N ILE A 127 27.46 4.87 4.76
CA ILE A 127 26.18 4.46 4.18
C ILE A 127 25.27 3.94 5.29
N VAL A 128 25.76 3.02 6.13
CA VAL A 128 24.99 2.44 7.22
C VAL A 128 24.56 3.49 8.25
N ALA A 129 25.42 4.46 8.56
CA ALA A 129 25.09 5.57 9.45
C ALA A 129 24.01 6.47 8.83
N LEU A 130 24.21 6.90 7.58
CA LEU A 130 23.27 7.79 6.89
C LEU A 130 21.89 7.15 6.68
N THR A 131 21.82 5.90 6.19
CA THR A 131 20.54 5.20 5.98
C THR A 131 19.82 4.93 7.29
N GLY A 132 20.57 4.62 8.36
CA GLY A 132 20.02 4.51 9.72
C GLY A 132 19.37 5.81 10.20
N HIS A 133 20.06 6.95 10.01
CA HIS A 133 19.51 8.27 10.33
C HIS A 133 18.28 8.64 9.49
N LEU A 134 18.28 8.31 8.20
CA LEU A 134 17.14 8.53 7.31
C LEU A 134 15.92 7.71 7.75
N ALA A 135 16.09 6.41 7.96
CA ALA A 135 15.02 5.51 8.38
C ALA A 135 14.45 5.88 9.76
N GLU A 136 15.30 6.22 10.74
CA GLU A 136 14.83 6.61 12.07
C GLU A 136 14.04 7.92 12.04
N ASN A 137 14.50 8.90 11.27
CA ASN A 137 13.82 10.19 11.19
C ASN A 137 12.49 10.09 10.42
N GLU A 138 12.39 9.18 9.45
CA GLU A 138 11.15 8.90 8.73
C GLU A 138 10.09 8.27 9.64
N LEU A 139 10.48 7.28 10.47
CA LEU A 139 9.59 6.69 11.49
C LEU A 139 9.04 7.71 12.49
N ARG A 140 9.77 8.81 12.72
CA ARG A 140 9.37 9.89 13.63
C ARG A 140 8.70 11.06 12.91
N GLY A 141 8.51 11.01 11.59
CA GLY A 141 7.91 12.09 10.79
C GLY A 141 8.68 13.41 10.83
N GLY A 142 9.99 13.36 11.11
CA GLY A 142 10.76 14.54 11.53
C GLY A 142 11.45 15.34 10.43
N LEU A 143 11.50 14.83 9.19
CA LEU A 143 12.21 15.46 8.05
C LEU A 143 11.23 16.07 7.06
N THR A 144 11.55 17.27 6.61
CA THR A 144 10.93 17.89 5.44
C THR A 144 11.27 17.12 4.17
N PHE A 145 10.47 17.33 3.11
CA PHE A 145 10.71 16.70 1.81
C PHE A 145 12.13 16.99 1.30
N ILE A 146 12.60 18.23 1.46
CA ILE A 146 13.91 18.64 0.97
C ILE A 146 15.07 18.09 1.79
N GLU A 147 14.92 17.97 3.11
CA GLU A 147 15.92 17.32 3.97
C GLU A 147 16.07 15.84 3.60
N ARG A 148 14.95 15.16 3.33
CA ARG A 148 14.94 13.79 2.82
C ARG A 148 15.67 13.68 1.47
N ALA A 149 15.36 14.59 0.54
CA ALA A 149 15.98 14.63 -0.78
C ALA A 149 17.50 14.81 -0.70
N LEU A 150 17.98 15.74 0.14
CA LEU A 150 19.41 15.96 0.35
C LEU A 150 20.11 14.75 0.97
N GLY A 151 19.45 14.05 1.89
CA GLY A 151 19.99 12.81 2.46
C GLY A 151 20.08 11.68 1.43
N VAL A 152 19.11 11.55 0.53
CA VAL A 152 19.16 10.58 -0.59
C VAL A 152 20.27 10.93 -1.58
N GLU A 153 20.43 12.20 -1.92
CA GLU A 153 21.54 12.67 -2.77
C GLU A 153 22.90 12.41 -2.11
N LYS A 154 23.03 12.62 -0.80
CA LYS A 154 24.26 12.30 -0.08
C LYS A 154 24.54 10.80 -0.04
N ALA A 155 23.50 9.97 0.12
CA ALA A 155 23.63 8.53 0.05
C ALA A 155 24.10 8.09 -1.35
N ARG A 156 23.56 8.68 -2.42
CA ARG A 156 24.01 8.48 -3.79
C ARG A 156 25.51 8.73 -3.93
N GLU A 157 26.02 9.85 -3.42
CA GLU A 157 27.47 10.15 -3.45
C GLU A 157 28.30 9.06 -2.76
N PHE A 158 27.85 8.54 -1.61
CA PHE A 158 28.57 7.46 -0.93
C PHE A 158 28.56 6.14 -1.71
N TYR A 159 27.43 5.78 -2.31
CA TYR A 159 27.36 4.59 -3.15
C TYR A 159 28.21 4.74 -4.42
N GLU A 160 28.23 5.92 -5.03
CA GLU A 160 29.05 6.22 -6.21
C GLU A 160 30.54 6.18 -5.86
N ALA A 161 30.94 6.70 -4.70
CA ALA A 161 32.31 6.61 -4.19
C ALA A 161 32.74 5.16 -3.92
N GLU A 162 31.84 4.31 -3.40
CA GLU A 162 32.11 2.90 -3.17
C GLU A 162 32.26 2.11 -4.48
N SER A 163 31.36 2.32 -5.45
CA SER A 163 31.41 1.59 -6.73
C SER A 163 32.30 2.22 -7.80
N GLY A 164 32.79 3.46 -7.59
CA GLY A 164 33.59 4.21 -8.56
C GLY A 164 32.85 4.59 -9.85
N ALA A 165 31.52 4.52 -9.86
CA ALA A 165 30.68 4.73 -11.03
C ALA A 165 29.39 5.46 -10.65
N THR A 166 28.88 6.27 -11.58
CA THR A 166 27.58 6.96 -11.43
C THR A 166 26.44 5.96 -11.39
N LEU A 167 25.46 6.19 -10.51
CA LEU A 167 24.36 5.26 -10.32
C LEU A 167 23.11 5.70 -11.08
N SER A 168 22.42 4.73 -11.68
CA SER A 168 21.07 4.96 -12.17
C SER A 168 20.11 5.08 -10.98
N GLN A 169 19.00 5.79 -11.17
CA GLN A 169 17.99 5.98 -10.11
C GLN A 169 17.38 4.64 -9.65
N SER A 170 17.22 3.67 -10.55
CA SER A 170 16.73 2.32 -10.21
C SER A 170 17.75 1.54 -9.38
N GLU A 171 19.05 1.70 -9.67
CA GLU A 171 20.11 1.08 -8.89
C GLU A 171 20.20 1.69 -7.49
N LEU A 172 20.09 3.02 -7.39
CA LEU A 172 20.05 3.72 -6.11
C LEU A 172 18.87 3.26 -5.25
N ALA A 173 17.68 3.13 -5.83
CA ALA A 173 16.50 2.58 -5.15
C ALA A 173 16.75 1.17 -4.58
N ARG A 174 17.37 0.30 -5.39
CA ARG A 174 17.70 -1.06 -4.99
C ARG A 174 18.71 -1.09 -3.83
N ARG A 175 19.76 -0.28 -3.90
CA ARG A 175 20.80 -0.22 -2.85
C ARG A 175 20.27 0.38 -1.54
N LEU A 176 19.52 1.47 -1.62
CA LEU A 176 18.87 2.07 -0.45
C LEU A 176 17.92 1.07 0.23
N GLY A 177 17.12 0.35 -0.54
CA GLY A 177 16.24 -0.71 -0.01
C GLY A 177 17.01 -1.84 0.66
N ALA A 178 18.12 -2.29 0.09
CA ALA A 178 18.98 -3.31 0.68
C ALA A 178 19.63 -2.87 2.00
N ASP A 179 19.95 -1.59 2.14
CA ASP A 179 20.53 -1.00 3.35
C ASP A 179 19.48 -0.47 4.35
N GLY A 180 18.20 -0.86 4.19
CA GLY A 180 17.12 -0.62 5.16
C GLY A 180 16.30 0.66 4.97
N TYR A 181 16.41 1.32 3.82
CA TYR A 181 15.66 2.53 3.48
C TYR A 181 14.98 2.40 2.10
N PRO A 182 13.83 1.70 2.00
CA PRO A 182 13.18 1.44 0.72
C PRO A 182 12.54 2.72 0.15
N VAL A 183 13.04 3.19 -1.00
CA VAL A 183 12.47 4.33 -1.73
C VAL A 183 12.26 3.99 -3.20
N GLN A 184 11.09 4.32 -3.75
CA GLN A 184 10.78 4.09 -5.16
C GLN A 184 11.59 5.00 -6.08
N GLN A 185 11.99 4.48 -7.25
CA GLN A 185 12.74 5.24 -8.27
C GLN A 185 12.03 6.54 -8.69
N SER A 186 10.70 6.52 -8.83
CA SER A 186 9.93 7.71 -9.20
C SER A 186 10.03 8.81 -8.14
N HIS A 187 10.19 8.45 -6.86
CA HIS A 187 10.36 9.39 -5.77
C HIS A 187 11.78 9.97 -5.75
N ILE A 188 12.80 9.13 -5.97
CA ILE A 188 14.19 9.57 -6.14
C ILE A 188 14.31 10.60 -7.26
N SER A 189 13.66 10.34 -8.40
CA SER A 189 13.65 11.27 -9.53
C SER A 189 13.09 12.65 -9.15
N ARG A 190 11.96 12.67 -8.43
CA ARG A 190 11.34 13.92 -7.95
C ARG A 190 12.19 14.65 -6.91
N MET A 191 12.84 13.91 -6.02
CA MET A 191 13.77 14.46 -5.02
C MET A 191 14.97 15.12 -5.70
N ALA A 192 15.57 14.45 -6.68
CA ALA A 192 16.67 14.99 -7.47
C ALA A 192 16.26 16.26 -8.24
N ASP A 193 15.08 16.26 -8.88
CA ASP A 193 14.52 17.43 -9.57
C ASP A 193 14.33 18.61 -8.58
N ALA A 194 13.81 18.36 -7.38
CA ALA A 194 13.60 19.40 -6.37
C ALA A 194 14.92 19.98 -5.85
N VAL A 195 15.93 19.14 -5.59
CA VAL A 195 17.26 19.58 -5.14
C VAL A 195 17.96 20.39 -6.24
N ARG A 196 17.79 20.00 -7.51
CA ARG A 196 18.44 20.68 -8.63
C ARG A 196 17.78 22.00 -8.99
N TYR A 197 16.45 22.04 -9.07
CA TYR A 197 15.75 23.17 -9.68
C TYR A 197 14.95 24.05 -8.70
N LEU A 198 14.46 23.49 -7.60
CA LEU A 198 13.62 24.23 -6.65
C LEU A 198 14.43 24.75 -5.47
N LEU A 199 15.35 23.95 -4.93
CA LEU A 199 16.19 24.33 -3.79
C LEU A 199 17.02 25.60 -4.00
N PRO A 200 17.62 25.86 -5.18
CA PRO A 200 18.34 27.11 -5.41
C PRO A 200 17.43 28.35 -5.41
N ALA A 201 16.15 28.20 -5.71
CA ALA A 201 15.21 29.31 -5.88
C ALA A 201 14.34 29.58 -4.65
N ILE A 202 13.82 28.53 -4.00
CA ILE A 202 12.89 28.64 -2.85
C ILE A 202 13.34 27.84 -1.62
N PRO A 203 14.56 28.08 -1.11
CA PRO A 203 15.08 27.33 0.04
C PRO A 203 14.24 27.53 1.31
N THR A 204 13.80 28.75 1.61
CA THR A 204 13.05 29.09 2.83
C THR A 204 11.73 28.34 2.88
N VAL A 205 11.00 28.31 1.76
CA VAL A 205 9.71 27.59 1.63
C VAL A 205 9.91 26.08 1.75
N LEU A 206 10.92 25.52 1.06
CA LEU A 206 11.20 24.08 1.07
C LEU A 206 11.58 23.57 2.47
N TYR A 207 12.51 24.25 3.15
CA TYR A 207 12.82 23.91 4.54
C TYR A 207 11.66 24.29 5.47
N GLY A 208 10.81 25.24 5.09
CA GLY A 208 9.54 25.60 5.73
C GLY A 208 8.55 24.46 5.85
N GLY A 209 8.76 23.37 5.11
CA GLY A 209 7.89 22.19 5.13
C GLY A 209 6.96 22.12 3.93
N LEU A 210 7.32 22.74 2.80
CA LEU A 210 6.55 22.64 1.56
C LEU A 210 6.25 21.16 1.25
N GLY A 211 4.95 20.85 1.20
CA GLY A 211 4.48 19.49 1.06
C GLY A 211 4.83 18.88 -0.29
N ARG A 212 4.91 17.54 -0.32
CA ARG A 212 5.24 16.75 -1.51
C ARG A 212 4.37 17.10 -2.72
N HIS A 213 3.06 17.25 -2.55
CA HIS A 213 2.14 17.58 -3.64
C HIS A 213 2.45 18.92 -4.30
N GLN A 214 2.88 19.92 -3.52
CA GLN A 214 3.24 21.22 -4.05
C GLN A 214 4.55 21.15 -4.82
N VAL A 215 5.55 20.43 -4.29
CA VAL A 215 6.81 20.16 -5.00
C VAL A 215 6.57 19.43 -6.34
N GLU A 216 5.69 18.43 -6.34
CA GLU A 216 5.30 17.70 -7.55
C GLU A 216 4.62 18.62 -8.57
N ARG A 217 3.69 19.47 -8.12
CA ARG A 217 3.03 20.45 -8.99
C ARG A 217 4.02 21.44 -9.60
N LEU A 218 4.97 21.96 -8.82
CA LEU A 218 6.03 22.85 -9.32
C LEU A 218 6.92 22.16 -10.36
N SER A 219 7.28 20.89 -10.14
CA SER A 219 8.09 20.12 -11.09
C SER A 219 7.35 19.86 -12.41
N VAL A 220 6.04 19.58 -12.36
CA VAL A 220 5.21 19.42 -13.57
C VAL A 220 5.10 20.75 -14.32
N MET A 221 4.79 21.82 -13.60
CA MET A 221 4.68 23.16 -14.15
C MET A 221 5.99 23.62 -14.79
N ARG A 222 7.14 23.39 -14.14
CA ARG A 222 8.48 23.65 -14.71
C ARG A 222 8.64 22.94 -16.06
N LYS A 223 8.34 21.64 -16.13
CA LYS A 223 8.47 20.85 -17.37
C LYS A 223 7.52 21.33 -18.47
N ALA A 224 6.32 21.79 -18.12
CA ALA A 224 5.40 22.39 -19.09
C ALA A 224 5.96 23.73 -19.61
N CYS A 225 6.41 24.62 -18.71
CA CYS A 225 7.01 25.89 -19.07
C CYS A 225 8.26 25.72 -19.94
N GLU A 226 9.13 24.75 -19.60
CA GLU A 226 10.36 24.44 -20.34
C GLU A 226 10.06 24.05 -21.79
N ARG A 227 9.06 23.19 -22.01
CA ARG A 227 8.63 22.79 -23.36
C ARG A 227 8.05 23.96 -24.15
N THR A 228 7.18 24.74 -23.53
CA THR A 228 6.59 25.93 -24.15
C THR A 228 7.67 26.95 -24.50
N TRP A 229 8.63 27.16 -23.59
CA TRP A 229 9.80 28.00 -23.82
C TRP A 229 10.62 27.49 -25.01
N GLU A 230 10.97 26.21 -25.06
CA GLU A 230 11.71 25.62 -26.19
C GLU A 230 10.95 25.74 -27.53
N GLN A 231 9.62 25.69 -27.52
CA GLN A 231 8.80 25.82 -28.73
C GLN A 231 8.86 27.25 -29.29
N TYR A 232 8.72 28.26 -28.45
CA TYR A 232 8.62 29.66 -28.87
C TYR A 232 9.97 30.40 -28.90
N ALA A 233 10.95 29.95 -28.11
CA ALA A 233 12.29 30.56 -28.05
C ALA A 233 13.16 30.20 -29.26
N LYS A 234 12.86 29.13 -30.01
CA LYS A 234 13.63 28.69 -31.20
C LYS A 234 13.85 29.78 -32.26
N ALA A 235 13.00 30.81 -32.30
CA ALA A 235 13.07 31.90 -33.26
C ALA A 235 13.59 33.23 -32.68
N LYS A 236 13.96 33.29 -31.39
CA LYS A 236 14.27 34.54 -30.67
C LYS A 236 15.58 34.44 -29.87
N SER A 237 16.40 35.50 -29.90
CA SER A 237 17.53 35.63 -28.98
C SER A 237 17.02 36.25 -27.68
N LEU A 238 16.84 35.42 -26.65
CA LEU A 238 16.39 35.86 -25.34
C LEU A 238 17.60 36.21 -24.44
N PRO A 239 17.43 37.12 -23.47
CA PRO A 239 18.52 37.56 -22.58
C PRO A 239 18.89 36.53 -21.51
N LEU A 240 17.97 35.64 -21.15
CA LEU A 240 18.18 34.55 -20.19
C LEU A 240 17.82 33.19 -20.82
N ASP A 241 18.44 32.13 -20.30
CA ASP A 241 17.98 30.77 -20.52
C ASP A 241 16.77 30.45 -19.63
N PHE A 242 16.09 29.34 -19.93
CA PHE A 242 14.90 28.95 -19.17
C PHE A 242 15.20 28.68 -17.68
N GLU A 243 16.37 28.11 -17.38
CA GLU A 243 16.74 27.78 -15.99
C GLU A 243 16.92 29.05 -15.14
N GLY A 244 17.65 30.05 -15.64
CA GLY A 244 17.79 31.34 -14.97
C GLY A 244 16.47 32.07 -14.83
N PHE A 245 15.65 32.10 -15.89
CA PHE A 245 14.31 32.69 -15.86
C PHE A 245 13.41 32.04 -14.79
N PHE A 246 13.32 30.71 -14.80
CA PHE A 246 12.47 29.98 -13.86
C PHE A 246 12.90 30.21 -12.41
N GLN A 247 14.21 30.22 -12.14
CA GLN A 247 14.73 30.48 -10.80
C GLN A 247 14.46 31.92 -10.35
N GLU A 248 14.62 32.90 -11.23
CA GLU A 248 14.36 34.31 -10.93
C GLU A 248 12.89 34.53 -10.55
N VAL A 249 11.95 34.03 -11.35
CA VAL A 249 10.51 34.10 -11.04
C VAL A 249 10.20 33.40 -9.73
N LEU A 250 10.67 32.17 -9.56
CA LEU A 250 10.35 31.36 -8.39
C LEU A 250 10.94 31.96 -7.09
N SER A 251 12.09 32.64 -7.16
CA SER A 251 12.73 33.28 -6.01
C SER A 251 11.89 34.38 -5.36
N GLN A 252 10.99 35.03 -6.13
CA GLN A 252 10.07 36.04 -5.60
C GLN A 252 9.06 35.45 -4.61
N PHE A 253 8.87 34.13 -4.65
CA PHE A 253 7.95 33.39 -3.80
C PHE A 253 8.66 32.69 -2.61
N ASP A 254 9.96 32.93 -2.38
CA ASP A 254 10.69 32.35 -1.23
C ASP A 254 10.36 33.05 0.10
N THR A 255 9.09 32.97 0.49
CA THR A 255 8.56 33.58 1.72
C THR A 255 8.17 32.47 2.73
N GLN A 256 7.23 32.73 3.65
CA GLN A 256 6.77 31.70 4.58
C GLN A 256 5.99 30.62 3.83
N ALA A 257 6.16 29.35 4.23
CA ALA A 257 5.55 28.21 3.53
C ALA A 257 4.01 28.26 3.51
N ASP A 258 3.39 28.86 4.53
CA ASP A 258 1.92 28.95 4.66
C ASP A 258 1.29 29.95 3.66
N GLU A 259 2.08 30.87 3.12
CA GLU A 259 1.64 31.87 2.13
C GLU A 259 1.92 31.43 0.69
N PHE A 260 2.57 30.28 0.50
CA PHE A 260 2.99 29.80 -0.81
C PHE A 260 1.79 29.34 -1.66
N SER A 261 1.52 30.06 -2.75
CA SER A 261 0.46 29.71 -3.71
C SER A 261 1.03 29.28 -5.06
N PRO A 262 0.90 27.99 -5.44
CA PRO A 262 1.34 27.52 -6.76
C PRO A 262 0.59 28.19 -7.91
N GLN A 263 -0.65 28.66 -7.69
CA GLN A 263 -1.42 29.38 -8.71
C GLN A 263 -0.79 30.73 -9.02
N ARG A 264 -0.35 31.47 -8.00
CA ARG A 264 0.34 32.76 -8.23
C ARG A 264 1.67 32.57 -8.94
N VAL A 265 2.40 31.50 -8.60
CA VAL A 265 3.63 31.14 -9.33
C VAL A 265 3.32 30.84 -10.79
N GLN A 266 2.23 30.13 -11.08
CA GLN A 266 1.79 29.83 -12.43
C GLN A 266 1.46 31.10 -13.22
N ASP A 267 0.67 32.00 -12.64
CA ASP A 267 0.26 33.26 -13.28
C ASP A 267 1.47 34.14 -13.57
N GLU A 268 2.43 34.24 -12.63
CA GLU A 268 3.65 35.03 -12.80
C GLU A 268 4.58 34.42 -13.87
N LEU A 269 4.73 33.09 -13.89
CA LEU A 269 5.50 32.41 -14.93
C LEU A 269 4.90 32.68 -16.32
N ILE A 270 3.58 32.56 -16.47
CA ILE A 270 2.91 32.82 -17.76
C ILE A 270 3.02 34.31 -18.12
N GLY A 271 2.83 35.21 -17.17
CA GLY A 271 2.93 36.66 -17.37
C GLY A 271 4.31 37.08 -17.88
N GLN A 272 5.39 36.67 -17.20
CA GLN A 272 6.74 37.02 -17.65
C GLN A 272 7.17 36.27 -18.90
N MET A 273 6.71 35.02 -19.10
CA MET A 273 6.90 34.31 -20.38
C MET A 273 6.20 35.04 -21.54
N SER A 274 5.01 35.59 -21.31
CA SER A 274 4.25 36.38 -22.30
C SER A 274 5.04 37.61 -22.74
N GLU A 275 5.62 38.35 -21.79
CA GLU A 275 6.43 39.53 -22.09
C GLU A 275 7.73 39.17 -22.84
N LEU A 276 8.46 38.15 -22.37
CA LEU A 276 9.74 37.76 -22.96
C LEU A 276 9.57 37.10 -24.34
N LEU A 277 8.56 36.25 -24.49
CA LEU A 277 8.28 35.53 -25.73
C LEU A 277 7.38 36.34 -26.67
N GLY A 278 6.81 37.47 -26.24
CA GLY A 278 5.86 38.27 -27.01
C GLY A 278 4.66 37.47 -27.51
N ILE A 279 4.20 36.50 -26.72
CA ILE A 279 3.03 35.66 -26.99
C ILE A 279 1.93 36.07 -26.03
N ASP A 280 0.68 36.09 -26.49
CA ASP A 280 -0.46 36.43 -25.65
C ASP A 280 -0.60 35.50 -24.43
N TYR A 281 -1.03 36.07 -23.30
CA TYR A 281 -1.20 35.34 -22.03
C TYR A 281 -2.13 34.15 -22.18
N ASP A 282 -3.28 34.33 -22.84
CA ASP A 282 -4.30 33.28 -22.95
C ASP A 282 -3.80 32.11 -23.79
N VAL A 283 -2.99 32.39 -24.82
CA VAL A 283 -2.35 31.38 -25.67
C VAL A 283 -1.37 30.54 -24.85
N LEU A 284 -0.50 31.19 -24.06
CA LEU A 284 0.45 30.47 -23.20
C LEU A 284 -0.26 29.69 -22.09
N ALA A 285 -1.32 30.24 -21.50
CA ALA A 285 -2.11 29.57 -20.48
C ALA A 285 -2.80 28.30 -21.02
N LEU A 286 -3.34 28.36 -22.24
CA LEU A 286 -3.88 27.20 -22.96
C LEU A 286 -2.80 26.14 -23.22
N ASP A 287 -1.63 26.54 -23.74
CA ASP A 287 -0.55 25.60 -24.05
C ASP A 287 -0.01 24.89 -22.80
N LEU A 288 0.12 25.61 -21.67
CA LEU A 288 0.55 25.03 -20.40
C LEU A 288 -0.50 24.06 -19.83
N THR A 289 -1.78 24.44 -19.82
CA THR A 289 -2.86 23.58 -19.30
C THR A 289 -3.06 22.33 -20.16
N GLU A 290 -2.94 22.43 -21.48
CA GLU A 290 -3.00 21.27 -22.37
C GLU A 290 -1.79 20.34 -22.16
N SER A 291 -0.60 20.91 -21.89
CA SER A 291 0.61 20.14 -21.58
C SER A 291 0.52 19.41 -20.24
N GLU A 292 -0.05 20.04 -19.21
CA GLU A 292 -0.38 19.39 -17.93
C GLU A 292 -1.40 18.26 -18.11
N SER A 293 -2.45 18.51 -18.91
CA SER A 293 -3.50 17.53 -19.21
C SER A 293 -2.96 16.32 -19.96
N ARG A 294 -2.12 16.54 -20.98
CA ARG A 294 -1.43 15.46 -21.72
C ARG A 294 -0.45 14.70 -20.83
N HIS A 295 0.31 15.37 -19.96
CA HIS A 295 1.21 14.68 -19.04
C HIS A 295 0.42 13.84 -18.02
N ARG A 296 -0.70 14.36 -17.52
CA ARG A 296 -1.63 13.63 -16.64
C ARG A 296 -2.25 12.43 -17.36
N ALA A 297 -2.65 12.57 -18.62
CA ALA A 297 -3.19 11.49 -19.45
C ALA A 297 -2.15 10.41 -19.81
N LEU A 298 -0.88 10.76 -19.97
CA LEU A 298 0.23 9.82 -20.25
C LEU A 298 0.72 9.08 -18.99
N VAL A 299 0.51 9.65 -17.80
CA VAL A 299 0.86 9.04 -16.50
C VAL A 299 -0.31 8.24 -15.90
N SER A 300 -1.53 8.47 -16.39
CA SER A 300 -2.72 7.69 -16.04
C SER A 300 -2.87 6.48 -16.97
N ASP A 301 -3.42 5.37 -16.47
CA ASP A 301 -3.83 4.24 -17.34
C ASP A 301 -4.86 4.73 -18.39
N PRO A 302 -4.80 4.21 -19.63
CA PRO A 302 -5.53 4.78 -20.75
C PRO A 302 -7.04 4.65 -20.52
N THR A 303 -7.72 5.78 -20.38
CA THR A 303 -9.18 5.84 -20.46
C THR A 303 -9.59 5.65 -21.93
N PRO A 304 -10.54 4.76 -22.26
CA PRO A 304 -11.01 4.61 -23.63
C PRO A 304 -11.67 5.92 -24.10
N SER A 305 -11.21 6.45 -25.23
CA SER A 305 -11.72 7.70 -25.82
C SER A 305 -13.18 7.54 -26.27
N PRO A 306 -14.06 8.54 -26.07
CA PRO A 306 -15.45 8.49 -26.53
C PRO A 306 -15.52 8.49 -28.07
N ALA A 307 -16.30 7.57 -28.63
CA ALA A 307 -16.51 7.42 -30.06
C ALA A 307 -17.19 8.65 -30.67
N GLN A 308 -16.66 9.10 -31.82
CA GLN A 308 -17.22 10.19 -32.62
C GLN A 308 -18.61 9.82 -33.18
N PRO A 309 -19.54 10.79 -33.37
CA PRO A 309 -20.88 10.52 -33.84
C PRO A 309 -20.91 10.32 -35.37
N THR A 310 -21.38 9.16 -35.81
CA THR A 310 -21.67 8.87 -37.23
C THR A 310 -23.11 9.25 -37.59
N LEU A 311 -23.25 9.97 -38.71
CA LEU A 311 -24.54 10.34 -39.34
C LEU A 311 -25.20 9.11 -40.01
N PRO A 312 -26.55 9.03 -40.08
CA PRO A 312 -27.25 7.88 -40.65
C PRO A 312 -27.46 7.97 -42.17
N ASP A 313 -27.25 6.85 -42.89
CA ASP A 313 -27.55 6.66 -44.32
C ASP A 313 -28.93 5.99 -44.55
N PRO A 314 -29.56 6.15 -45.73
CA PRO A 314 -30.98 5.88 -45.96
C PRO A 314 -31.30 4.49 -46.55
N VAL A 315 -32.53 4.05 -46.28
CA VAL A 315 -33.13 2.74 -46.59
C VAL A 315 -33.55 2.60 -48.07
N PRO A 316 -33.38 1.43 -48.72
CA PRO A 316 -34.09 1.10 -49.96
C PRO A 316 -35.20 0.02 -49.79
N LEU A 317 -36.29 0.22 -50.52
CA LEU A 317 -37.54 -0.54 -50.56
C LEU A 317 -37.43 -1.99 -51.13
N ALA A 318 -38.35 -2.84 -50.68
CA ALA A 318 -38.57 -4.23 -51.13
C ALA A 318 -39.52 -4.38 -52.34
N ARG A 319 -39.31 -5.43 -53.15
CA ARG A 319 -40.30 -6.06 -54.07
C ARG A 319 -39.98 -7.56 -54.32
N PRO A 320 -40.93 -8.39 -54.79
CA PRO A 320 -41.23 -9.73 -54.24
C PRO A 320 -40.85 -10.89 -55.19
N PRO A 321 -41.12 -12.18 -54.81
CA PRO A 321 -40.35 -13.35 -55.27
C PRO A 321 -41.06 -14.21 -56.33
N ARG A 322 -40.31 -15.10 -57.01
CA ARG A 322 -40.81 -16.30 -57.72
C ARG A 322 -39.79 -17.46 -57.78
N ASP A 323 -40.20 -18.56 -57.17
CA ASP A 323 -40.11 -20.02 -57.44
C ASP A 323 -39.05 -20.72 -58.33
N ALA A 324 -38.64 -21.88 -57.79
CA ALA A 324 -38.49 -23.24 -58.39
C ALA A 324 -37.12 -23.80 -58.86
N SER A 325 -36.68 -24.84 -58.13
CA SER A 325 -36.17 -26.17 -58.59
C SER A 325 -34.72 -26.41 -59.09
N THR A 326 -33.95 -27.17 -58.27
CA THR A 326 -32.93 -28.27 -58.43
C THR A 326 -32.44 -28.78 -59.81
N PRO A 327 -31.40 -29.68 -59.95
CA PRO A 327 -30.12 -29.95 -59.21
C PRO A 327 -28.86 -30.35 -60.09
N ALA A 328 -27.65 -30.42 -59.46
CA ALA A 328 -26.44 -31.30 -59.72
C ALA A 328 -25.70 -31.28 -61.10
N PRO A 329 -24.40 -31.73 -61.28
CA PRO A 329 -23.62 -32.75 -60.53
C PRO A 329 -22.09 -32.54 -60.25
N THR A 330 -21.60 -33.38 -59.32
CA THR A 330 -20.31 -34.12 -59.10
C THR A 330 -18.99 -33.67 -59.78
N VAL A 331 -17.80 -33.71 -59.14
CA VAL A 331 -16.80 -34.83 -59.17
C VAL A 331 -15.69 -34.70 -58.07
N ALA A 332 -15.47 -35.82 -57.36
CA ALA A 332 -14.27 -36.43 -56.73
C ALA A 332 -13.37 -35.72 -55.67
N SER A 333 -13.18 -36.44 -54.54
CA SER A 333 -12.10 -36.32 -53.54
C SER A 333 -10.90 -37.24 -53.89
N PRO A 334 -9.75 -37.14 -53.18
CA PRO A 334 -9.56 -38.01 -52.01
C PRO A 334 -8.81 -37.41 -50.79
N VAL A 335 -9.34 -37.76 -49.62
CA VAL A 335 -8.74 -38.24 -48.34
C VAL A 335 -7.38 -37.71 -47.85
N GLY A 336 -7.42 -37.10 -46.66
CA GLY A 336 -6.31 -36.98 -45.69
C GLY A 336 -6.71 -36.11 -44.46
N ARG A 337 -7.24 -36.73 -43.40
CA ARG A 337 -7.66 -36.13 -42.11
C ARG A 337 -6.47 -36.08 -41.10
N PRO A 338 -6.58 -35.51 -39.88
CA PRO A 338 -7.65 -34.68 -39.31
C PRO A 338 -7.18 -33.44 -38.47
N GLY A 339 -8.14 -32.53 -38.21
CA GLY A 339 -8.39 -32.07 -36.84
C GLY A 339 -7.92 -30.67 -36.44
N ALA A 340 -8.79 -29.67 -36.56
CA ALA A 340 -9.12 -28.69 -35.51
C ALA A 340 -10.18 -27.71 -36.05
N VAL A 341 -11.38 -27.74 -35.45
CA VAL A 341 -12.49 -26.82 -35.72
C VAL A 341 -12.39 -25.64 -34.73
N PRO A 342 -12.53 -24.38 -35.18
CA PRO A 342 -12.69 -23.21 -34.33
C PRO A 342 -14.17 -22.94 -34.02
N PRO A 343 -14.52 -22.20 -32.96
CA PRO A 343 -15.89 -21.75 -32.75
C PRO A 343 -16.17 -20.43 -33.47
N ARG A 344 -17.39 -20.32 -34.00
CA ARG A 344 -18.05 -19.10 -34.47
C ARG A 344 -19.18 -18.77 -33.49
N GLN A 345 -19.28 -17.47 -33.15
CA GLN A 345 -20.46 -16.58 -33.26
C GLN A 345 -21.85 -17.13 -32.87
N ASP A 346 -22.79 -16.37 -32.34
CA ASP A 346 -22.97 -14.97 -31.95
C ASP A 346 -24.36 -14.91 -31.30
N ASN A 347 -24.71 -13.75 -30.75
CA ASN A 347 -26.08 -13.22 -30.60
C ASN A 347 -26.92 -13.73 -29.42
N ALA A 348 -27.73 -12.88 -28.77
CA ALA A 348 -27.96 -11.44 -28.87
C ALA A 348 -28.97 -11.05 -27.77
N ALA A 349 -29.10 -9.72 -27.63
CA ALA A 349 -30.22 -8.98 -27.05
C ALA A 349 -30.26 -8.94 -25.51
N GLY A 350 -30.19 -7.77 -24.89
CA GLY A 350 -30.69 -6.46 -25.33
C GLY A 350 -31.79 -6.08 -24.34
N GLU A 351 -31.43 -5.25 -23.37
CA GLU A 351 -31.89 -3.86 -23.25
C GLU A 351 -33.06 -3.72 -22.27
N ALA A 352 -32.74 -3.12 -21.13
CA ALA A 352 -33.62 -2.14 -20.52
C ALA A 352 -32.75 -1.01 -19.97
N SER A 353 -32.63 0.02 -20.80
CA SER A 353 -32.17 1.36 -20.42
C SER A 353 -33.10 1.93 -19.34
N SER A 354 -32.53 2.52 -18.29
CA SER A 354 -33.06 3.75 -17.71
C SER A 354 -32.05 4.40 -16.77
N GLY A 355 -31.63 5.61 -17.15
CA GLY A 355 -31.38 6.77 -16.30
C GLY A 355 -30.53 6.58 -15.05
N ASN A 356 -29.37 7.25 -15.02
CA ASN A 356 -28.63 7.57 -13.80
C ASN A 356 -29.57 7.89 -12.62
N PRO A 357 -29.37 7.21 -11.49
CA PRO A 357 -29.67 7.79 -10.20
C PRO A 357 -28.38 7.65 -9.38
N VAL A 358 -27.53 8.67 -9.42
CA VAL A 358 -26.42 8.80 -8.45
C VAL A 358 -26.98 8.82 -7.01
N ALA A 359 -28.28 9.05 -6.84
CA ALA A 359 -29.02 8.90 -5.59
C ALA A 359 -29.42 7.44 -5.21
N ALA A 360 -29.63 6.52 -6.17
CA ALA A 360 -30.08 5.14 -5.86
C ALA A 360 -28.95 4.20 -5.47
N SER A 361 -27.71 4.48 -5.90
CA SER A 361 -26.54 3.72 -5.47
C SER A 361 -26.33 3.80 -3.95
N GLY A 362 -26.74 4.90 -3.31
CA GLY A 362 -26.70 5.06 -1.85
C GLY A 362 -27.69 4.15 -1.11
N ASP A 363 -28.90 3.95 -1.65
CA ASP A 363 -29.93 3.09 -1.05
C ASP A 363 -29.55 1.60 -1.12
N LEU A 364 -28.96 1.15 -2.23
CA LEU A 364 -28.44 -0.20 -2.34
C LEU A 364 -27.31 -0.42 -1.34
N LEU A 365 -26.32 0.50 -1.28
CA LEU A 365 -25.22 0.46 -0.32
C LEU A 365 -25.70 0.38 1.14
N GLN A 366 -26.77 1.08 1.49
CA GLN A 366 -27.37 1.02 2.82
C GLN A 366 -27.97 -0.37 3.12
N GLY A 367 -28.53 -1.04 2.12
CA GLY A 367 -29.05 -2.42 2.23
C GLY A 367 -27.98 -3.50 2.43
N HIS A 368 -26.70 -3.21 2.14
CA HIS A 368 -25.57 -4.12 2.37
C HIS A 368 -24.94 -3.94 3.78
N ILE A 369 -25.38 -2.94 4.57
CA ILE A 369 -24.87 -2.69 5.91
C ILE A 369 -25.70 -3.47 6.94
N VAL A 370 -25.18 -4.61 7.42
CA VAL A 370 -25.83 -5.45 8.45
C VAL A 370 -25.85 -4.75 9.82
N SER A 371 -24.77 -4.04 10.15
CA SER A 371 -24.68 -3.13 11.29
C SER A 371 -23.65 -2.08 10.93
N PRO A 372 -23.92 -0.77 11.10
CA PRO A 372 -22.89 0.24 10.96
C PRO A 372 -21.84 -0.04 12.04
N ALA A 373 -20.70 -0.62 11.65
CA ALA A 373 -19.54 -0.61 12.51
C ALA A 373 -19.26 0.86 12.84
N PRO A 374 -19.09 1.25 14.12
CA PRO A 374 -18.65 2.59 14.45
C PRO A 374 -17.18 2.70 14.05
N THR A 375 -16.90 2.73 12.75
CA THR A 375 -15.72 3.39 12.24
C THR A 375 -15.95 4.85 12.55
N THR A 376 -15.63 5.23 13.79
CA THR A 376 -15.67 6.62 14.23
C THR A 376 -14.97 7.44 13.15
N GLU A 377 -15.51 8.60 12.80
CA GLU A 377 -14.86 9.52 11.85
C GLU A 377 -13.38 9.72 12.20
N ARG A 378 -13.06 9.59 13.50
CA ARG A 378 -11.72 9.49 14.04
C ARG A 378 -10.88 8.35 13.48
N LEU A 379 -11.35 7.11 13.44
CA LEU A 379 -10.62 5.96 12.88
C LEU A 379 -10.39 6.11 11.37
N GLN A 380 -11.39 6.60 10.64
CA GLN A 380 -11.24 6.90 9.20
C GLN A 380 -10.26 8.06 8.98
N SER A 381 -10.30 9.11 9.82
CA SER A 381 -9.34 10.22 9.76
C SER A 381 -7.93 9.78 10.11
N ILE A 382 -7.77 8.83 11.04
CA ILE A 382 -6.48 8.23 11.39
C ILE A 382 -5.98 7.36 10.23
N GLN A 383 -6.84 6.55 9.60
CA GLN A 383 -6.46 5.75 8.43
C GLN A 383 -6.11 6.62 7.22
N ARG A 384 -6.84 7.72 6.98
CA ARG A 384 -6.47 8.72 5.95
C ARG A 384 -5.16 9.41 6.27
N MET A 385 -4.96 9.84 7.52
CA MET A 385 -3.72 10.44 7.98
C MET A 385 -2.53 9.46 7.87
N VAL A 386 -2.74 8.20 8.20
CA VAL A 386 -1.73 7.13 8.11
C VAL A 386 -1.43 6.79 6.65
N ALA A 387 -2.43 6.69 5.77
CA ALA A 387 -2.24 6.48 4.33
C ALA A 387 -1.55 7.68 3.66
N ASP A 388 -1.92 8.91 4.03
CA ASP A 388 -1.27 10.15 3.56
C ASP A 388 0.19 10.26 4.04
N GLN A 389 0.50 9.72 5.24
CA GLN A 389 1.85 9.71 5.80
C GLN A 389 2.73 8.57 5.27
N LEU A 390 2.17 7.39 5.01
CA LEU A 390 2.88 6.21 4.51
C LEU A 390 2.93 6.12 2.98
N GLY A 391 2.09 6.88 2.27
CA GLY A 391 1.98 6.84 0.81
C GLY A 391 1.26 5.61 0.26
N ASP A 392 0.55 4.88 1.11
CA ASP A 392 -0.38 3.82 0.70
C ASP A 392 -1.60 4.44 0.00
N ALA A 393 -2.20 3.71 -0.93
CA ALA A 393 -3.49 4.13 -1.49
C ALA A 393 -4.49 4.31 -0.34
N LEU A 394 -5.17 5.47 -0.28
CA LEU A 394 -6.26 5.70 0.66
C LEU A 394 -7.15 4.44 0.65
N PRO A 395 -7.40 3.80 1.81
CA PRO A 395 -8.32 2.67 1.86
C PRO A 395 -9.60 3.15 1.17
N PRO A 396 -10.10 2.43 0.16
CA PRO A 396 -11.27 2.88 -0.56
C PRO A 396 -12.36 3.22 0.46
N ASP A 397 -13.03 4.36 0.29
CA ASP A 397 -14.17 4.74 1.14
C ASP A 397 -15.12 3.53 1.24
N PHE A 398 -15.81 3.31 2.35
CA PHE A 398 -16.59 2.06 2.53
C PHE A 398 -17.50 1.78 1.32
N SER A 399 -18.07 2.82 0.71
CA SER A 399 -18.81 2.78 -0.55
C SER A 399 -18.00 2.31 -1.77
N ALA A 400 -16.76 2.78 -1.93
CA ALA A 400 -15.82 2.35 -2.96
C ALA A 400 -15.20 0.96 -2.68
N ASN A 401 -15.01 0.62 -1.40
CA ASN A 401 -14.47 -0.65 -0.94
C ASN A 401 -15.51 -1.76 -1.04
N VAL A 402 -16.79 -1.51 -0.80
CA VAL A 402 -17.87 -2.50 -1.06
C VAL A 402 -18.00 -2.81 -2.56
N LEU A 403 -17.61 -1.87 -3.43
CA LEU A 403 -17.59 -2.08 -4.89
C LEU A 403 -16.29 -2.72 -5.40
N GLN A 404 -15.17 -2.59 -4.67
CA GLN A 404 -13.84 -3.15 -5.04
C GLN A 404 -13.46 -4.43 -4.28
N SER A 405 -13.91 -4.57 -3.04
CA SER A 405 -13.79 -5.77 -2.20
C SER A 405 -15.10 -6.55 -2.25
N ILE A 406 -14.98 -7.83 -2.58
CA ILE A 406 -15.92 -8.56 -3.42
C ILE A 406 -17.25 -8.87 -2.70
N PRO A 407 -18.43 -8.57 -3.29
CA PRO A 407 -19.64 -9.31 -2.99
C PRO A 407 -19.47 -10.70 -3.65
N VAL A 408 -19.44 -11.76 -2.83
CA VAL A 408 -18.80 -13.03 -3.20
C VAL A 408 -19.46 -13.68 -4.43
N GLN A 409 -18.74 -13.68 -5.56
CA GLN A 409 -19.22 -14.30 -6.79
C GLN A 409 -19.05 -15.82 -6.72
N ALA A 410 -20.16 -16.53 -6.59
CA ALA A 410 -20.21 -17.99 -6.67
C ALA A 410 -21.09 -18.40 -7.86
N GLY A 411 -20.50 -19.16 -8.79
CA GLY A 411 -21.23 -19.72 -9.94
C GLY A 411 -22.15 -20.88 -9.57
N GLY A 412 -23.04 -21.25 -10.50
CA GLY A 412 -24.03 -22.30 -10.32
C GLY A 412 -25.29 -22.02 -11.14
N LEU A 413 -26.36 -22.79 -10.93
CA LEU A 413 -27.64 -22.53 -11.57
C LEU A 413 -28.22 -21.19 -11.07
N TYR A 414 -27.85 -20.79 -9.86
CA TYR A 414 -28.22 -19.53 -9.23
C TYR A 414 -26.97 -18.77 -8.79
N PRO A 415 -26.38 -17.95 -9.67
CA PRO A 415 -25.16 -17.22 -9.36
C PRO A 415 -25.40 -16.25 -8.21
N ILE A 416 -24.50 -16.28 -7.22
CA ILE A 416 -24.54 -15.35 -6.10
C ILE A 416 -23.65 -14.19 -6.49
N SER A 417 -24.23 -13.00 -6.62
CA SER A 417 -23.46 -11.76 -6.76
C SER A 417 -23.28 -11.04 -5.45
N ASP A 418 -24.17 -11.28 -4.46
CA ASP A 418 -24.10 -10.71 -3.11
C ASP A 418 -24.74 -11.67 -2.09
N VAL A 419 -24.07 -11.88 -0.95
CA VAL A 419 -24.54 -12.79 0.11
C VAL A 419 -25.68 -12.19 0.92
N TRP A 420 -25.69 -10.88 1.16
CA TRP A 420 -26.55 -10.18 2.12
C TRP A 420 -27.77 -9.51 1.49
N TYR A 421 -27.62 -8.95 0.29
CA TYR A 421 -28.68 -8.27 -0.44
C TYR A 421 -29.70 -9.26 -0.98
N ILE A 422 -30.97 -9.04 -0.66
CA ILE A 422 -32.08 -9.85 -1.15
C ILE A 422 -32.88 -8.97 -2.10
N ASP A 423 -32.94 -9.39 -3.36
CA ASP A 423 -33.74 -8.70 -4.37
C ASP A 423 -35.22 -8.68 -3.94
N PRO A 424 -35.93 -7.53 -4.04
CA PRO A 424 -37.34 -7.45 -3.67
C PRO A 424 -38.24 -8.47 -4.39
N GLY A 425 -37.86 -8.90 -5.60
CA GLY A 425 -38.55 -9.97 -6.32
C GLY A 425 -38.34 -11.35 -5.71
N LEU A 426 -37.27 -11.57 -4.95
CA LEU A 426 -36.98 -12.83 -4.25
C LEU A 426 -37.51 -12.85 -2.81
N ASP A 427 -37.87 -11.69 -2.25
CA ASP A 427 -38.26 -11.48 -0.86
C ASP A 427 -39.72 -11.92 -0.55
N THR A 428 -40.09 -13.14 -0.94
CA THR A 428 -41.36 -13.77 -0.58
C THR A 428 -41.13 -15.19 -0.04
N PRO A 429 -41.94 -15.69 0.90
CA PRO A 429 -41.70 -16.99 1.54
C PRO A 429 -41.51 -18.15 0.55
N ASP A 430 -42.38 -18.27 -0.45
CA ASP A 430 -42.31 -19.34 -1.44
C ASP A 430 -41.04 -19.29 -2.29
N ARG A 431 -40.63 -18.07 -2.71
CA ARG A 431 -39.42 -17.89 -3.52
C ARG A 431 -38.16 -18.14 -2.69
N LEU A 432 -38.12 -17.66 -1.45
CA LEU A 432 -37.01 -17.92 -0.53
C LEU A 432 -36.80 -19.42 -0.32
N ARG A 433 -37.88 -20.18 -0.08
CA ARG A 433 -37.84 -21.65 0.10
C ARG A 433 -37.24 -22.37 -1.10
N ILE A 434 -37.65 -22.01 -2.32
CA ILE A 434 -37.12 -22.58 -3.57
C ILE A 434 -35.61 -22.35 -3.68
N HIS A 435 -35.16 -21.12 -3.43
CA HIS A 435 -33.74 -20.77 -3.53
C HIS A 435 -32.90 -21.41 -2.42
N ILE A 436 -33.43 -21.52 -1.18
CA ILE A 436 -32.76 -22.21 -0.07
C ILE A 436 -32.55 -23.69 -0.39
N ALA A 437 -33.59 -24.37 -0.87
CA ALA A 437 -33.51 -25.79 -1.25
C ALA A 437 -32.51 -26.04 -2.37
N GLN A 438 -32.44 -25.11 -3.32
CA GLN A 438 -31.50 -25.19 -4.42
C GLN A 438 -30.05 -25.00 -3.98
N PHE A 439 -29.75 -24.07 -3.07
CA PHE A 439 -28.41 -23.95 -2.50
C PHE A 439 -28.03 -25.20 -1.70
N ALA A 440 -28.98 -25.81 -0.97
CA ALA A 440 -28.75 -27.07 -0.27
C ALA A 440 -28.39 -28.20 -1.26
N ARG A 441 -29.09 -28.31 -2.40
CA ARG A 441 -28.74 -29.25 -3.48
C ARG A 441 -27.34 -29.03 -4.03
N GLU A 442 -26.98 -27.78 -4.30
CA GLU A 442 -25.67 -27.43 -4.88
C GLU A 442 -24.52 -27.68 -3.90
N ILE A 443 -24.74 -27.49 -2.60
CA ILE A 443 -23.76 -27.86 -1.56
C ILE A 443 -23.63 -29.38 -1.46
N ALA A 444 -24.77 -30.11 -1.48
CA ALA A 444 -24.77 -31.57 -1.43
C ALA A 444 -24.14 -32.21 -2.69
N ALA A 445 -24.23 -31.56 -3.84
CA ALA A 445 -23.63 -32.01 -5.10
C ALA A 445 -22.10 -32.11 -5.03
N GLU A 446 -21.42 -31.31 -4.19
CA GLU A 446 -19.96 -31.43 -4.01
C GLU A 446 -19.54 -32.77 -3.37
N ALA A 447 -20.48 -33.46 -2.73
CA ALA A 447 -20.29 -34.79 -2.16
C ALA A 447 -21.08 -35.88 -2.89
N ASP A 448 -21.58 -35.61 -4.10
CA ASP A 448 -22.45 -36.50 -4.89
C ASP A 448 -23.76 -36.88 -4.16
N LEU A 449 -24.35 -35.94 -3.41
CA LEU A 449 -25.56 -36.14 -2.60
C LEU A 449 -26.72 -35.20 -2.99
N ASP A 450 -26.72 -34.62 -4.18
CA ASP A 450 -27.79 -33.74 -4.65
C ASP A 450 -29.17 -34.44 -4.62
N GLY A 451 -29.21 -35.73 -4.95
CA GLY A 451 -30.41 -36.57 -4.89
C GLY A 451 -30.92 -36.88 -3.47
N CYS A 452 -30.18 -36.48 -2.43
CA CYS A 452 -30.58 -36.62 -1.01
C CYS A 452 -31.33 -35.39 -0.48
N ILE A 453 -31.56 -34.36 -1.29
CA ILE A 453 -32.25 -33.12 -0.91
C ILE A 453 -33.64 -33.08 -1.54
N ASP A 454 -34.68 -33.10 -0.72
CA ASP A 454 -36.07 -32.97 -1.16
C ASP A 454 -36.60 -31.56 -0.89
N ASP A 455 -37.32 -30.97 -1.85
CA ASP A 455 -38.01 -29.70 -1.67
C ASP A 455 -39.18 -29.86 -0.69
N ARG A 456 -39.31 -28.92 0.24
CA ARG A 456 -40.37 -28.89 1.24
C ARG A 456 -41.10 -27.55 1.25
N PRO A 457 -42.45 -27.54 1.29
CA PRO A 457 -43.20 -26.31 1.45
C PRO A 457 -43.06 -25.73 2.87
N ASP A 458 -42.65 -26.54 3.84
CA ASP A 458 -42.50 -26.20 5.27
C ASP A 458 -41.02 -26.05 5.69
N GLY A 459 -40.78 -25.58 6.92
CA GLY A 459 -39.43 -25.38 7.46
C GLY A 459 -38.70 -24.23 6.77
N ILE A 460 -37.48 -24.46 6.27
CA ILE A 460 -36.74 -23.47 5.46
C ILE A 460 -36.76 -23.77 3.95
N GLY A 461 -37.47 -24.82 3.51
CA GLY A 461 -37.63 -25.13 2.08
C GLY A 461 -37.10 -26.49 1.63
N PHE A 462 -36.37 -27.23 2.48
CA PHE A 462 -35.85 -28.56 2.12
C PHE A 462 -35.77 -29.52 3.30
N ALA A 463 -35.56 -30.79 2.99
CA ALA A 463 -35.16 -31.84 3.92
C ALA A 463 -34.08 -32.74 3.30
N CYS A 464 -33.19 -33.25 4.14
CA CYS A 464 -32.25 -34.30 3.80
C CYS A 464 -32.92 -35.67 3.97
N ARG A 465 -32.60 -36.62 3.08
CA ARG A 465 -32.97 -38.04 3.17
C ARG A 465 -31.84 -38.96 2.76
N GLY A 466 -31.98 -40.23 3.13
CA GLY A 466 -31.03 -41.28 2.77
C GLY A 466 -29.77 -41.23 3.63
N GLN A 467 -28.76 -42.01 3.21
CA GLN A 467 -27.48 -42.13 3.91
C GLN A 467 -26.34 -41.84 2.94
N ALA A 468 -25.37 -41.05 3.40
CA ALA A 468 -24.18 -40.77 2.64
C ALA A 468 -23.16 -41.92 2.78
N PRO A 469 -22.60 -42.45 1.68
CA PRO A 469 -21.67 -43.56 1.72
C PRO A 469 -20.27 -43.15 2.21
N SER A 470 -19.89 -41.88 2.04
CA SER A 470 -18.57 -41.35 2.41
C SER A 470 -18.60 -40.62 3.76
N PRO A 471 -17.50 -40.60 4.54
CA PRO A 471 -17.38 -39.76 5.74
C PRO A 471 -17.62 -38.27 5.45
N ALA A 472 -17.07 -37.76 4.36
CA ALA A 472 -17.26 -36.37 3.91
C ALA A 472 -18.73 -36.07 3.60
N GLY A 473 -19.40 -36.95 2.85
CA GLY A 473 -20.81 -36.82 2.54
C GLY A 473 -21.70 -36.89 3.78
N ARG A 474 -21.33 -37.71 4.78
CA ARG A 474 -22.05 -37.75 6.08
C ARG A 474 -21.93 -36.43 6.82
N ALA A 475 -20.76 -35.78 6.81
CA ALA A 475 -20.57 -34.47 7.42
C ALA A 475 -21.39 -33.38 6.72
N VAL A 476 -21.40 -33.36 5.37
CA VAL A 476 -22.21 -32.41 4.57
C VAL A 476 -23.71 -32.62 4.82
N LEU A 477 -24.18 -33.87 4.78
CA LEU A 477 -25.58 -34.20 5.01
C LEU A 477 -26.02 -33.88 6.44
N ALA A 478 -25.17 -34.14 7.42
CA ALA A 478 -25.41 -33.78 8.82
C ALA A 478 -25.53 -32.27 9.01
N LEU A 479 -24.64 -31.48 8.39
CA LEU A 479 -24.72 -30.02 8.42
C LEU A 479 -26.05 -29.52 7.83
N LEU A 480 -26.41 -29.97 6.63
CA LEU A 480 -27.64 -29.53 5.96
C LEU A 480 -28.91 -29.96 6.71
N ALA A 481 -28.93 -31.18 7.25
CA ALA A 481 -30.04 -31.68 8.06
C ALA A 481 -30.23 -30.86 9.34
N CYS A 482 -29.13 -30.49 10.01
CA CYS A 482 -29.18 -29.59 11.17
C CYS A 482 -29.75 -28.21 10.80
N LEU A 483 -29.36 -27.65 9.64
CA LEU A 483 -29.89 -26.36 9.17
C LEU A 483 -31.39 -26.43 8.86
N ALA A 484 -31.85 -27.55 8.31
CA ALA A 484 -33.28 -27.81 8.08
C ALA A 484 -34.06 -28.11 9.38
N GLY A 485 -33.40 -28.18 10.54
CA GLY A 485 -34.01 -28.51 11.83
C GLY A 485 -34.40 -29.98 11.97
N GLN A 486 -33.81 -30.87 11.17
CA GLN A 486 -34.08 -32.31 11.23
C GLN A 486 -33.30 -33.00 12.35
N SER A 487 -33.86 -34.09 12.87
CA SER A 487 -33.17 -34.96 13.82
C SER A 487 -32.13 -35.82 13.09
N LEU A 488 -30.85 -35.65 13.42
CA LEU A 488 -29.77 -36.47 12.84
C LEU A 488 -29.94 -37.97 13.12
N ALA A 489 -30.60 -38.34 14.23
CA ALA A 489 -30.90 -39.72 14.56
C ALA A 489 -31.82 -40.39 13.52
N GLU A 490 -32.73 -39.62 12.90
CA GLU A 490 -33.62 -40.13 11.84
C GLU A 490 -32.87 -40.45 10.53
N LEU A 491 -31.70 -39.83 10.34
CA LEU A 491 -30.79 -40.08 9.21
C LEU A 491 -29.68 -41.09 9.55
N GLY A 492 -29.66 -41.63 10.77
CA GLY A 492 -28.61 -42.53 11.24
C GLY A 492 -27.26 -41.83 11.46
N LEU A 493 -27.28 -40.53 11.74
CA LEU A 493 -26.10 -39.68 11.95
C LEU A 493 -25.93 -39.37 13.44
N ASP A 494 -24.69 -39.28 13.91
CA ASP A 494 -24.35 -38.98 15.30
C ASP A 494 -24.06 -37.48 15.49
N ASN A 495 -24.80 -36.85 16.41
CA ASN A 495 -24.59 -35.46 16.82
C ASN A 495 -23.16 -35.20 17.33
N GLY A 496 -22.57 -36.17 18.05
CA GLY A 496 -21.21 -36.05 18.57
C GLY A 496 -20.15 -36.05 17.47
N GLN A 497 -20.37 -36.84 16.43
CA GLN A 497 -19.47 -36.95 15.28
C GLN A 497 -19.51 -35.68 14.42
N LEU A 498 -20.67 -35.05 14.21
CA LEU A 498 -20.77 -33.79 13.50
C LEU A 498 -19.90 -32.69 14.15
N ALA A 499 -19.90 -32.59 15.48
CA ALA A 499 -19.09 -31.60 16.19
C ALA A 499 -17.57 -31.79 15.98
N LEU A 500 -17.13 -33.03 15.78
CA LEU A 500 -15.74 -33.39 15.49
C LEU A 500 -15.37 -33.16 14.02
N ASP A 501 -16.32 -33.37 13.10
CA ASP A 501 -16.10 -33.26 11.66
C ASP A 501 -16.21 -31.81 11.15
N LEU A 502 -16.93 -30.93 11.87
CA LEU A 502 -17.19 -29.55 11.44
C LEU A 502 -15.91 -28.71 11.21
N PRO A 503 -14.86 -28.77 12.06
CA PRO A 503 -13.61 -28.06 11.80
C PRO A 503 -12.88 -28.55 10.55
N ALA A 504 -12.93 -29.85 10.25
CA ALA A 504 -12.35 -30.40 9.03
C ALA A 504 -13.17 -30.00 7.80
N LEU A 505 -14.50 -29.97 7.93
CA LEU A 505 -15.44 -29.58 6.87
C LEU A 505 -15.34 -28.09 6.49
N LEU A 506 -15.14 -27.20 7.47
CA LEU A 506 -15.14 -25.76 7.25
C LEU A 506 -13.75 -25.13 7.14
N HIS A 507 -12.72 -25.71 7.78
CA HIS A 507 -11.36 -25.13 7.84
C HIS A 507 -10.28 -26.02 7.20
N GLY A 508 -10.60 -27.25 6.80
CA GLY A 508 -9.62 -28.19 6.25
C GLY A 508 -8.56 -28.69 7.24
N GLN A 509 -8.72 -28.48 8.55
CA GLN A 509 -7.77 -28.95 9.56
C GLN A 509 -7.97 -30.45 9.86
N GLY A 510 -7.15 -31.30 9.23
CA GLY A 510 -7.06 -32.73 9.52
C GLY A 510 -5.77 -33.36 8.96
N GLN A 511 -5.11 -34.23 9.72
CA GLN A 511 -3.84 -34.90 9.33
C GLN A 511 -4.01 -36.05 8.31
N SER A 512 -5.15 -36.14 7.64
CA SER A 512 -5.45 -37.24 6.71
C SER A 512 -5.45 -36.70 5.27
N HIS A 513 -4.75 -37.38 4.36
CA HIS A 513 -4.48 -36.96 2.99
C HIS A 513 -5.71 -36.83 2.05
N ASP A 514 -6.92 -37.07 2.54
CA ASP A 514 -8.19 -36.80 1.83
C ASP A 514 -8.95 -35.69 2.57
N ALA A 515 -8.53 -34.44 2.37
CA ALA A 515 -9.13 -33.29 3.04
C ALA A 515 -10.60 -33.10 2.60
N THR A 516 -11.52 -33.24 3.56
CA THR A 516 -12.97 -33.19 3.41
C THR A 516 -13.52 -31.76 3.58
N CYS A 517 -12.90 -30.75 2.96
CA CYS A 517 -13.29 -29.36 3.12
C CYS A 517 -14.32 -28.96 2.05
N LEU A 518 -15.34 -28.17 2.42
CA LEU A 518 -16.20 -27.51 1.45
C LEU A 518 -15.38 -26.57 0.57
N SER A 519 -15.72 -26.48 -0.72
CA SER A 519 -15.11 -25.46 -1.58
C SER A 519 -15.52 -24.05 -1.15
N ASP A 520 -14.73 -23.04 -1.50
CA ASP A 520 -15.11 -21.64 -1.29
C ASP A 520 -16.47 -21.33 -1.94
N THR A 521 -16.81 -22.00 -3.04
CA THR A 521 -18.11 -21.85 -3.71
C THR A 521 -19.26 -22.41 -2.86
N ALA A 522 -19.10 -23.58 -2.24
CA ALA A 522 -20.09 -24.13 -1.31
C ALA A 522 -20.21 -23.31 -0.03
N VAL A 523 -19.11 -22.79 0.50
CA VAL A 523 -19.11 -21.91 1.67
C VAL A 523 -19.94 -20.65 1.41
N VAL A 524 -19.80 -20.05 0.23
CA VAL A 524 -20.60 -18.87 -0.17
C VAL A 524 -22.08 -19.21 -0.29
N LYS A 525 -22.40 -20.36 -0.90
CA LYS A 525 -23.77 -20.86 -0.99
C LYS A 525 -24.37 -21.16 0.38
N LEU A 526 -23.56 -21.67 1.32
CA LEU A 526 -23.97 -21.91 2.71
C LEU A 526 -24.32 -20.60 3.43
N PHE A 527 -23.49 -19.57 3.31
CA PHE A 527 -23.80 -18.25 3.88
C PHE A 527 -25.04 -17.62 3.24
N ARG A 528 -25.20 -17.77 1.91
CA ARG A 528 -26.40 -17.30 1.21
C ARG A 528 -27.65 -18.03 1.68
N LEU A 529 -27.59 -19.35 1.83
CA LEU A 529 -28.66 -20.17 2.37
C LEU A 529 -29.08 -19.68 3.77
N LEU A 530 -28.12 -19.47 4.67
CA LEU A 530 -28.38 -18.95 6.01
C LEU A 530 -29.05 -17.57 5.97
N ARG A 531 -28.59 -16.67 5.08
CA ARG A 531 -29.17 -15.34 4.94
C ARG A 531 -30.63 -15.38 4.50
N LEU A 532 -30.96 -16.20 3.50
CA LEU A 532 -32.32 -16.36 3.00
C LEU A 532 -33.22 -17.04 4.05
N ALA A 533 -32.72 -18.06 4.74
CA ALA A 533 -33.45 -18.75 5.81
C ALA A 533 -33.81 -17.80 6.96
N ARG A 534 -32.87 -16.93 7.38
CA ARG A 534 -33.15 -15.91 8.40
C ARG A 534 -34.24 -14.94 7.93
N ARG A 535 -34.18 -14.46 6.68
CA ARG A 535 -35.20 -13.57 6.13
C ARG A 535 -36.58 -14.22 6.08
N LEU A 536 -36.64 -15.49 5.66
CA LEU A 536 -37.87 -16.27 5.62
C LEU A 536 -38.52 -16.32 7.02
N LEU A 537 -37.74 -16.65 8.05
CA LEU A 537 -38.22 -16.68 9.42
C LEU A 537 -38.70 -15.30 9.93
N ASP A 538 -38.01 -14.21 9.55
CA ASP A 538 -38.43 -12.84 9.90
C ASP A 538 -39.79 -12.49 9.25
N LEU A 539 -40.00 -12.88 7.99
CA LEU A 539 -41.26 -12.68 7.28
C LEU A 539 -42.41 -13.48 7.91
N GLU A 540 -42.15 -14.72 8.32
CA GLU A 540 -43.14 -15.60 8.95
C GLU A 540 -43.48 -15.18 10.39
N ALA A 541 -42.51 -14.66 11.13
CA ALA A 541 -42.76 -14.05 12.44
C ALA A 541 -43.59 -12.75 12.32
N SER A 542 -43.39 -11.97 11.26
CA SER A 542 -44.12 -10.71 11.04
C SER A 542 -45.57 -10.94 10.58
N THR A 543 -45.82 -11.97 9.77
CA THR A 543 -47.18 -12.33 9.33
C THR A 543 -48.02 -12.93 10.46
N THR A 544 -47.40 -13.67 11.38
CA THR A 544 -48.06 -14.21 12.57
C THR A 544 -48.39 -13.11 13.61
N ALA A 545 -47.55 -12.09 13.75
CA ALA A 545 -47.79 -10.95 14.64
C ALA A 545 -48.83 -9.95 14.12
N SER A 546 -48.98 -9.78 12.80
CA SER A 546 -49.97 -8.88 12.21
C SER A 546 -51.40 -9.47 12.16
N GLY A 547 -51.56 -10.75 12.55
CA GLY A 547 -52.83 -11.49 12.56
C GLY A 547 -53.46 -11.65 13.96
N THR A 548 -52.89 -11.02 14.99
CA THR A 548 -53.47 -10.88 16.34
C THR A 548 -53.85 -9.43 16.59
#